data_AF-A0A8T5PGP3-F1
#
_entry.id   AF-A0A8T5PGP3-F1
#
_cell.length_a   1.000
_cell.length_b   1.000
_cell.length_c   1.000
_cell.angle_alpha   90.00
_cell.angle_beta   90.00
_cell.angle_gamma   90.00
#
_symmetry.space_group_name_H-M   'P 1'
#
loop_
_entity.id
_entity.type
_entity.pdbx_description
1 polymer ?
#
loop_
_entity_poly.entity_id
_entity_poly.type
_entity_poly.pdbx_seq_one_letter_code
_entity_poly.pdbx_strand_id
1 'polypeptide(L)'
;MGKNILKRILLAIILLLGFFTFHIGLILAMQGEYFYKITSREKFNELTDKIIIEMIEKRDDFKEICKSLNISCNSFEEIVEKTCEKSKEIRKEYENLIKNITRNDNLTEEDAIRLICSHNKDACNQISIARDYVNQIENLCSELKKSKEDVEREKEKIYEKNLIDNISLKKVNESLKDSFYYGIILISTGVLLIYLATRSFQKLFKNVFKITLITGIICLLIWFFGTELLIKFLSEKIEGMALKNFISEIFEFEKNSGILLSLVGIFGFLSVYVISFYLSPNHKKNKKMKNERKIR
;
A
#
# COMPACT_ATOMS: atom_id res chain seq x y z
N MET A 1 45.03 20.19 30.09
CA MET A 1 43.83 19.36 30.36
C MET A 1 42.73 19.47 29.30
N GLY A 2 42.40 20.67 28.79
CA GLY A 2 41.29 20.87 27.83
C GLY A 2 41.37 20.12 26.48
N LYS A 3 42.56 19.95 25.88
CA LYS A 3 42.71 19.29 24.56
C LYS A 3 42.28 17.81 24.55
N ASN A 4 42.44 17.09 25.66
CA ASN A 4 42.04 15.68 25.76
C ASN A 4 40.53 15.49 25.96
N ILE A 5 39.86 16.46 26.57
CA ILE A 5 38.40 16.44 26.76
C ILE A 5 37.70 16.73 25.43
N LEU A 6 38.15 17.77 24.72
CA LEU A 6 37.60 18.14 23.40
C LEU A 6 37.68 16.97 22.39
N LYS A 7 38.82 16.27 22.35
CA LYS A 7 38.99 15.09 21.50
C LYS A 7 38.01 13.97 21.83
N ARG A 8 37.73 13.71 23.12
CA ARG A 8 36.79 12.68 23.55
C ARG A 8 35.35 13.04 23.19
N ILE A 9 34.98 14.31 23.38
CA ILE A 9 33.66 14.82 23.00
C ILE A 9 33.44 14.68 21.48
N LEU A 10 34.41 15.10 20.68
CA LEU A 10 34.33 14.99 19.22
C LEU A 10 34.15 13.54 18.76
N LEU A 11 34.91 12.60 19.33
CA LEU A 11 34.78 11.17 19.00
C LEU A 11 33.41 10.61 19.39
N ALA A 12 32.82 11.06 20.50
CA ALA A 12 31.48 10.66 20.91
C ALA A 12 30.40 11.19 19.95
N ILE A 13 30.53 12.45 19.48
CA ILE A 13 29.63 13.04 18.49
C ILE A 13 29.69 12.26 17.16
N ILE A 14 30.89 11.96 16.67
CA ILE A 14 31.08 11.17 15.45
C ILE A 14 30.46 9.77 15.60
N LEU A 15 30.61 9.16 16.78
CA LEU A 15 30.02 7.85 17.04
C LEU A 15 28.48 7.90 17.02
N LEU A 16 27.88 8.92 17.64
CA LEU A 16 26.43 9.12 17.65
C LEU A 16 25.88 9.39 16.24
N LEU A 17 26.54 10.24 15.46
CA LEU A 17 26.21 10.49 14.06
C LEU A 17 26.30 9.20 13.24
N GLY A 18 27.35 8.41 13.45
CA GLY A 18 27.51 7.11 12.81
C GLY A 18 26.39 6.14 13.16
N PHE A 19 25.94 6.12 14.42
CA PHE A 19 24.83 5.27 14.86
C PHE A 19 23.52 5.66 14.19
N PHE A 20 23.20 6.95 14.20
CA PHE A 20 21.99 7.48 13.59
C PHE A 20 21.96 7.24 12.06
N THR A 21 23.06 7.57 11.40
CA THR A 21 23.22 7.39 9.94
C THR A 21 23.10 5.92 9.55
N PHE A 22 23.76 5.02 10.29
CA PHE A 22 23.67 3.58 10.08
C PHE A 22 22.23 3.06 10.29
N HIS A 23 21.58 3.49 11.37
CA HIS A 23 20.21 3.09 11.69
C HIS A 23 19.20 3.48 10.60
N ILE A 24 19.23 4.76 10.16
CA ILE A 24 18.38 5.22 9.05
C ILE A 24 18.69 4.45 7.77
N GLY A 25 19.98 4.27 7.46
CA GLY A 25 20.38 3.52 6.29
C GLY A 25 19.83 2.09 6.28
N LEU A 26 19.84 1.44 7.44
CA LEU A 26 19.31 0.09 7.64
C LEU A 26 17.79 0.02 7.43
N ILE A 27 17.05 1.01 7.94
CA ILE A 27 15.60 1.14 7.70
C ILE A 27 15.31 1.33 6.21
N LEU A 28 15.98 2.28 5.55
CA LEU A 28 15.73 2.57 4.13
C LEU A 28 16.10 1.40 3.21
N ALA A 29 17.20 0.69 3.50
CA ALA A 29 17.62 -0.48 2.74
C ALA A 29 16.67 -1.67 2.91
N MET A 30 16.14 -1.88 4.12
CA MET A 30 15.29 -3.04 4.42
C MET A 30 13.83 -2.80 4.05
N GLN A 31 13.30 -1.62 4.37
CA GLN A 31 11.87 -1.34 4.31
C GLN A 31 11.49 -0.41 3.16
N GLY A 32 12.44 0.37 2.63
CA GLY A 32 12.11 1.44 1.69
C GLY A 32 11.50 0.94 0.37
N GLU A 33 11.98 -0.19 -0.17
CA GLU A 33 11.39 -0.76 -1.40
C GLU A 33 9.96 -1.27 -1.16
N TYR A 34 9.71 -1.88 0.01
CA TYR A 34 8.37 -2.30 0.40
C TYR A 34 7.43 -1.08 0.51
N PHE A 35 7.87 -0.04 1.22
CA PHE A 35 7.09 1.18 1.36
C PHE A 35 6.90 1.91 0.02
N TYR A 36 7.87 1.88 -0.89
CA TYR A 36 7.71 2.36 -2.26
C TYR A 36 6.58 1.62 -2.97
N LYS A 37 6.53 0.28 -2.92
CA LYS A 37 5.48 -0.49 -3.58
C LYS A 37 4.09 -0.20 -3.00
N ILE A 38 3.94 -0.19 -1.67
CA ILE A 38 2.61 -0.01 -1.07
C ILE A 38 2.08 1.43 -1.16
N THR A 39 2.96 2.42 -1.35
CA THR A 39 2.60 3.83 -1.56
C THR A 39 2.42 4.17 -3.05
N SER A 40 2.60 3.20 -3.94
CA SER A 40 2.41 3.40 -5.38
C SER A 40 0.96 3.73 -5.72
N ARG A 41 0.78 4.45 -6.84
CA ARG A 41 -0.53 4.77 -7.40
C ARG A 41 -1.36 3.51 -7.69
N GLU A 42 -0.70 2.47 -8.20
CA GLU A 42 -1.31 1.18 -8.49
C GLU A 42 -1.88 0.54 -7.22
N LYS A 43 -1.08 0.46 -6.14
CA LYS A 43 -1.55 -0.15 -4.89
C LYS A 43 -2.64 0.67 -4.21
N PHE A 44 -2.53 1.99 -4.27
CA PHE A 44 -3.56 2.89 -3.76
C PHE A 44 -4.90 2.71 -4.49
N ASN A 45 -4.88 2.62 -5.83
CA ASN A 45 -6.07 2.37 -6.62
C ASN A 45 -6.66 1.00 -6.31
N GLU A 46 -5.85 -0.06 -6.29
CA GLU A 46 -6.29 -1.42 -5.93
C GLU A 46 -6.99 -1.46 -4.57
N LEU A 47 -6.40 -0.81 -3.56
CA LEU A 47 -6.99 -0.74 -2.22
C LEU A 47 -8.31 0.03 -2.22
N THR A 48 -8.35 1.18 -2.90
CA THR A 48 -9.55 2.02 -2.97
C THR A 48 -10.68 1.31 -3.70
N ASP A 49 -10.37 0.60 -4.79
CA ASP A 49 -11.35 -0.21 -5.51
C ASP A 49 -11.94 -1.31 -4.65
N LYS A 50 -11.11 -2.03 -3.89
CA LYS A 50 -11.60 -3.04 -2.93
C LYS A 50 -12.53 -2.43 -1.89
N ILE A 51 -12.20 -1.26 -1.36
CA ILE A 51 -13.06 -0.55 -0.40
C ILE A 51 -14.39 -0.13 -1.04
N ILE A 52 -14.36 0.41 -2.25
CA ILE A 52 -15.56 0.80 -2.98
C ILE A 52 -16.45 -0.41 -3.26
N ILE A 53 -15.87 -1.54 -3.68
CA ILE A 53 -16.61 -2.80 -3.89
C ILE A 53 -17.28 -3.26 -2.59
N GLU A 54 -16.55 -3.30 -1.47
CA GLU A 54 -17.14 -3.67 -0.17
C GLU A 54 -18.28 -2.73 0.25
N MET A 55 -18.17 -1.44 -0.06
CA MET A 55 -19.25 -0.47 0.20
C MET A 55 -20.45 -0.67 -0.72
N ILE A 56 -20.23 -1.03 -1.98
CA ILE A 56 -21.29 -1.31 -2.96
C ILE A 56 -22.02 -2.60 -2.61
N GLU A 57 -21.31 -3.68 -2.24
CA GLU A 57 -21.91 -4.95 -1.84
C GLU A 57 -22.84 -4.82 -0.63
N LYS A 58 -22.59 -3.83 0.23
CA LYS A 58 -23.42 -3.49 1.39
C LYS A 58 -24.64 -2.62 1.05
N ARG A 59 -24.70 -2.00 -0.14
CA ARG A 59 -25.84 -1.18 -0.56
C ARG A 59 -26.84 -2.01 -1.36
N ASP A 60 -28.10 -1.98 -0.92
CA ASP A 60 -29.18 -2.72 -1.59
C ASP A 60 -29.54 -2.11 -2.95
N ASP A 61 -29.37 -0.79 -3.13
CA ASP A 61 -29.66 -0.07 -4.38
C ASP A 61 -28.92 -0.66 -5.59
N PHE A 62 -27.64 -1.04 -5.41
CA PHE A 62 -26.86 -1.64 -6.49
C PHE A 62 -27.36 -3.05 -6.80
N LYS A 63 -27.67 -3.87 -5.79
CA LYS A 63 -28.25 -5.21 -6.01
C LYS A 63 -29.58 -5.15 -6.75
N GLU A 64 -30.39 -4.12 -6.49
CA GLU A 64 -31.65 -3.91 -7.17
C GLU A 64 -31.45 -3.54 -8.66
N ILE A 65 -30.47 -2.68 -8.99
CA ILE A 65 -30.08 -2.40 -10.38
C ILE A 65 -29.63 -3.68 -11.08
N CYS A 66 -28.77 -4.46 -10.45
CA CYS A 66 -28.27 -5.73 -10.99
C CYS A 66 -29.39 -6.71 -11.31
N LYS A 67 -30.32 -6.86 -10.36
CA LYS A 67 -31.45 -7.77 -10.47
C LYS A 67 -32.46 -7.29 -11.52
N SER A 68 -32.77 -6.00 -11.55
CA SER A 68 -33.72 -5.43 -12.50
C SER A 68 -33.21 -5.50 -13.95
N LEU A 69 -31.89 -5.40 -14.15
CA LEU A 69 -31.26 -5.52 -15.46
C LEU A 69 -30.78 -6.93 -15.81
N ASN A 70 -30.88 -7.87 -14.87
CA ASN A 70 -30.37 -9.24 -14.99
C ASN A 70 -28.88 -9.29 -15.40
N ILE A 71 -28.07 -8.45 -14.75
CA ILE A 71 -26.62 -8.36 -14.95
C ILE A 71 -25.88 -8.85 -13.70
N SER A 72 -24.64 -9.33 -13.87
CA SER A 72 -23.76 -9.63 -12.75
C SER A 72 -23.09 -8.36 -12.22
N CYS A 73 -22.77 -8.39 -10.94
CA CYS A 73 -22.31 -7.22 -10.19
C CYS A 73 -21.14 -7.55 -9.29
N ASN A 74 -20.06 -8.03 -9.91
CA ASN A 74 -18.86 -8.41 -9.19
C ASN A 74 -17.91 -7.21 -8.98
N SER A 75 -18.11 -6.11 -9.71
CA SER A 75 -17.37 -4.86 -9.51
C SER A 75 -18.17 -3.65 -9.98
N PHE A 76 -17.80 -2.46 -9.49
CA PHE A 76 -18.40 -1.21 -9.96
C PHE A 76 -18.19 -0.98 -11.47
N GLU A 77 -17.01 -1.33 -11.97
CA GLU A 77 -16.68 -1.23 -13.39
C GLU A 77 -17.56 -2.15 -14.24
N GLU A 78 -17.75 -3.40 -13.82
CA GLU A 78 -18.62 -4.35 -14.50
C GLU A 78 -20.08 -3.88 -14.47
N ILE A 79 -20.54 -3.31 -13.35
CA ILE A 79 -21.89 -2.72 -13.24
C ILE A 79 -22.08 -1.62 -14.28
N VAL A 80 -21.13 -0.69 -14.39
CA VAL A 80 -21.19 0.40 -15.35
C VAL A 80 -21.18 -0.14 -16.78
N GLU A 81 -20.27 -1.06 -17.08
CA GLU A 81 -20.15 -1.67 -18.41
C GLU A 81 -21.43 -2.41 -18.83
N LYS A 82 -21.90 -3.34 -18.00
CA LYS A 82 -23.08 -4.16 -18.30
C LYS A 82 -24.37 -3.37 -18.33
N THR A 83 -24.53 -2.36 -17.46
CA THR A 83 -25.68 -1.45 -17.52
C THR A 83 -25.70 -0.68 -18.84
N CYS A 84 -24.53 -0.21 -19.29
CA CYS A 84 -24.41 0.51 -20.55
C CYS A 84 -24.54 -0.38 -21.79
N GLU A 85 -24.12 -1.64 -21.72
CA GLU A 85 -24.41 -2.64 -22.76
C GLU A 85 -25.91 -2.94 -22.86
N LYS A 86 -26.55 -3.19 -21.71
CA LYS A 86 -27.99 -3.43 -21.63
C LYS A 86 -28.80 -2.23 -22.14
N SER A 87 -28.36 -1.02 -21.81
CA SER A 87 -28.93 0.23 -22.34
C SER A 87 -28.94 0.26 -23.87
N LYS A 88 -27.81 -0.09 -24.52
CA LYS A 88 -27.71 -0.15 -25.99
C LYS A 88 -28.58 -1.24 -26.60
N GLU A 89 -28.66 -2.40 -25.95
CA GLU A 89 -29.51 -3.52 -26.36
C GLU A 89 -30.99 -3.11 -26.36
N ILE A 90 -31.47 -2.57 -25.25
CA ILE A 90 -32.86 -2.10 -25.07
C ILE A 90 -33.18 -0.98 -26.08
N ARG A 91 -32.25 -0.03 -26.31
CA ARG A 91 -32.43 1.02 -27.32
C ARG A 91 -32.62 0.43 -28.72
N LYS A 92 -31.81 -0.57 -29.09
CA LYS A 92 -31.90 -1.24 -30.39
C LYS A 92 -33.20 -2.03 -30.54
N GLU A 93 -33.65 -2.71 -29.48
CA GLU A 93 -34.94 -3.40 -29.46
C GLU A 93 -36.11 -2.42 -29.64
N TYR A 94 -36.06 -1.27 -28.97
CA TYR A 94 -37.04 -0.20 -29.11
C TYR A 94 -37.06 0.37 -30.54
N GLU A 95 -35.90 0.65 -31.14
CA GLU A 95 -35.82 1.13 -32.52
C GLU A 95 -36.37 0.11 -33.52
N ASN A 96 -36.13 -1.20 -33.30
CA ASN A 96 -36.71 -2.26 -34.11
C ASN A 96 -38.24 -2.36 -33.94
N LEU A 97 -38.74 -2.19 -32.72
CA LEU A 97 -40.17 -2.15 -32.44
C LEU A 97 -40.85 -1.01 -33.22
N ILE A 98 -40.27 0.20 -33.17
CA ILE A 98 -40.77 1.35 -33.91
C ILE A 98 -40.77 1.07 -35.43
N LYS A 99 -39.66 0.58 -36.00
CA LYS A 99 -39.56 0.25 -37.44
C LYS A 99 -40.58 -0.79 -37.90
N ASN A 100 -40.80 -1.83 -37.08
CA ASN A 100 -41.76 -2.88 -37.39
C ASN A 100 -43.20 -2.33 -37.45
N ILE A 101 -43.53 -1.38 -36.56
CA ILE A 101 -44.88 -0.81 -36.51
C ILE A 101 -45.08 0.21 -37.64
N THR A 102 -44.06 1.01 -37.98
CA THR A 102 -44.12 1.98 -39.08
C THR A 102 -43.83 1.40 -40.46
N ARG A 103 -43.57 0.09 -40.57
CA ARG A 103 -43.28 -0.62 -41.83
C ARG A 103 -42.14 0.02 -42.66
N ASN A 104 -41.09 0.53 -42.01
CA ASN A 104 -39.94 1.19 -42.64
C ASN A 104 -40.24 2.49 -43.41
N ASP A 105 -41.33 3.18 -43.12
CA ASP A 105 -41.42 4.59 -43.51
C ASP A 105 -40.28 5.36 -42.82
N ASN A 106 -39.54 6.20 -43.54
CA ASN A 106 -38.45 7.04 -43.02
C ASN A 106 -38.99 8.14 -42.07
N LEU A 107 -39.74 7.75 -41.05
CA LEU A 107 -40.35 8.60 -40.05
C LEU A 107 -39.36 8.82 -38.90
N THR A 108 -39.42 10.01 -38.31
CA THR A 108 -38.74 10.28 -37.05
C THR A 108 -39.41 9.48 -35.92
N GLU A 109 -38.69 9.25 -34.82
CA GLU A 109 -39.24 8.57 -33.62
C GLU A 109 -40.54 9.24 -33.13
N GLU A 110 -40.55 10.58 -33.08
CA GLU A 110 -41.74 11.34 -32.66
C GLU A 110 -42.94 11.17 -33.60
N ASP A 111 -42.70 11.18 -34.92
CA ASP A 111 -43.77 11.01 -35.90
C ASP A 111 -44.33 9.58 -35.87
N ALA A 112 -43.45 8.59 -35.68
CA ALA A 112 -43.83 7.20 -35.50
C ALA A 112 -44.73 7.01 -34.28
N ILE A 113 -44.35 7.58 -33.13
CA ILE A 113 -45.14 7.51 -31.90
C ILE A 113 -46.50 8.21 -32.10
N ARG A 114 -46.53 9.40 -32.70
CA ARG A 114 -47.78 10.12 -32.98
C ARG A 114 -48.73 9.29 -33.85
N LEU A 115 -48.21 8.65 -34.89
CA LEU A 115 -49.00 7.80 -35.78
C LEU A 115 -49.59 6.59 -35.05
N ILE A 116 -48.80 5.95 -34.18
CA ILE A 116 -49.27 4.78 -33.43
C ILE A 116 -50.34 5.19 -32.42
N CYS A 117 -50.12 6.32 -31.75
CA CYS A 117 -51.04 6.88 -30.78
C CYS A 117 -52.36 7.37 -31.36
N SER A 118 -52.39 7.78 -32.63
CA SER A 118 -53.63 8.18 -33.30
C SER A 118 -54.49 6.99 -33.73
N HIS A 119 -53.91 5.79 -33.87
CA HIS A 119 -54.60 4.61 -34.42
C HIS A 119 -54.90 3.52 -33.38
N ASN A 120 -54.07 3.38 -32.34
CA ASN A 120 -54.25 2.34 -31.33
C ASN A 120 -53.77 2.80 -29.94
N LYS A 121 -54.72 2.98 -29.02
CA LYS A 121 -54.47 3.46 -27.65
C LYS A 121 -53.64 2.49 -26.82
N ASP A 122 -53.84 1.18 -26.98
CA ASP A 122 -53.10 0.17 -26.22
C ASP A 122 -51.65 0.08 -26.71
N ALA A 123 -51.43 0.15 -28.03
CA ALA A 123 -50.09 0.21 -28.63
C ALA A 123 -49.36 1.52 -28.24
N CYS A 124 -50.09 2.65 -28.15
CA CYS A 124 -49.55 3.91 -27.66
C CYS A 124 -49.02 3.80 -26.23
N ASN A 125 -49.81 3.19 -25.33
CA ASN A 125 -49.40 2.98 -23.94
C ASN A 125 -48.17 2.09 -23.85
N GLN A 126 -48.13 0.98 -24.59
CA GLN A 126 -46.98 0.07 -24.59
C GLN A 126 -45.69 0.73 -25.09
N ILE A 127 -45.77 1.52 -26.17
CA ILE A 127 -44.61 2.23 -26.72
C ILE A 127 -44.16 3.36 -25.81
N SER A 128 -45.09 4.07 -25.16
CA SER A 128 -44.75 5.12 -24.20
C SER A 128 -44.01 4.54 -23.00
N ILE A 129 -44.49 3.42 -22.44
CA ILE A 129 -43.80 2.70 -21.36
C ILE A 129 -42.41 2.23 -21.82
N ALA A 130 -42.30 1.67 -23.03
CA ALA A 130 -41.02 1.23 -23.57
C ALA A 130 -40.04 2.40 -23.77
N ARG A 131 -40.52 3.55 -24.25
CA ARG A 131 -39.73 4.77 -24.41
C ARG A 131 -39.22 5.30 -23.07
N ASP A 132 -40.10 5.38 -22.08
CA ASP A 132 -39.73 5.83 -20.74
C ASP A 132 -38.71 4.89 -20.11
N TYR A 133 -38.86 3.58 -20.29
CA TYR A 133 -37.90 2.59 -19.82
C TYR A 133 -36.53 2.73 -20.51
N VAL A 134 -36.49 2.88 -21.84
CA VAL A 134 -35.24 3.15 -22.58
C VAL A 134 -34.53 4.38 -22.02
N ASN A 135 -35.26 5.49 -21.88
CA ASN A 135 -34.72 6.75 -21.38
C ASN A 135 -34.20 6.61 -19.93
N GLN A 136 -34.90 5.87 -19.07
CA GLN A 136 -34.47 5.60 -17.71
C GLN A 136 -33.14 4.84 -17.67
N ILE A 137 -32.99 3.79 -18.48
CA ILE A 137 -31.76 2.98 -18.51
C ILE A 137 -30.60 3.74 -19.16
N GLU A 138 -30.86 4.55 -20.20
CA GLU A 138 -29.86 5.44 -20.79
C GLU A 138 -29.35 6.50 -19.79
N ASN A 139 -30.27 7.12 -19.06
CA ASN A 139 -29.92 8.07 -17.99
C ASN A 139 -29.09 7.39 -16.90
N LEU A 140 -29.50 6.19 -16.45
CA LEU A 140 -28.76 5.41 -15.45
C LEU A 140 -27.33 5.08 -15.92
N CYS A 141 -27.16 4.63 -17.18
CA CYS A 141 -25.83 4.40 -17.75
C CYS A 141 -24.98 5.68 -17.75
N SER A 142 -25.57 6.82 -18.13
CA SER A 142 -24.87 8.12 -18.12
C SER A 142 -24.46 8.56 -16.72
N GLU A 143 -25.34 8.40 -15.73
CA GLU A 143 -25.05 8.71 -14.32
C GLU A 143 -23.95 7.81 -13.75
N LEU A 144 -24.00 6.50 -14.03
CA LEU A 144 -22.97 5.55 -13.59
C LEU A 144 -21.61 5.84 -14.22
N LYS A 145 -21.57 6.20 -15.52
CA LYS A 145 -20.33 6.63 -16.19
C LYS A 145 -19.74 7.87 -15.54
N LYS A 146 -20.58 8.89 -15.31
CA LYS A 146 -20.14 10.13 -14.66
C LYS A 146 -19.64 9.85 -13.24
N SER A 147 -20.35 9.01 -12.49
CA SER A 147 -19.93 8.58 -11.15
C SER A 147 -18.58 7.87 -11.18
N LYS A 148 -18.33 7.00 -12.17
CA LYS A 148 -17.01 6.37 -12.39
C LYS A 148 -15.91 7.39 -12.65
N GLU A 149 -16.14 8.35 -13.54
CA GLU A 149 -15.17 9.41 -13.81
C GLU A 149 -14.89 10.29 -12.58
N ASP A 150 -15.94 10.59 -11.80
CA ASP A 150 -15.82 11.38 -10.58
C ASP A 150 -15.04 10.61 -9.50
N VAL A 151 -15.25 9.29 -9.37
CA VAL A 151 -14.47 8.42 -8.48
C VAL A 151 -13.00 8.41 -8.88
N GLU A 152 -12.67 8.22 -10.16
CA GLU A 152 -11.28 8.24 -10.63
C GLU A 152 -10.61 9.60 -10.39
N ARG A 153 -11.35 10.70 -10.58
CA ARG A 153 -10.86 12.04 -10.30
C ARG A 153 -10.59 12.26 -8.81
N GLU A 154 -11.50 11.81 -7.95
CA GLU A 154 -11.31 11.91 -6.49
C GLU A 154 -10.19 11.00 -5.98
N LYS A 155 -10.00 9.80 -6.55
CA LYS A 155 -8.82 8.95 -6.26
C LYS A 155 -7.53 9.71 -6.51
N GLU A 156 -7.40 10.31 -7.69
CA GLU A 156 -6.19 11.07 -8.04
C GLU A 156 -5.97 12.25 -7.09
N LYS A 157 -7.04 12.99 -6.82
CA LYS A 157 -7.01 14.11 -5.88
C LYS A 157 -6.56 13.67 -4.49
N ILE A 158 -7.04 12.53 -3.99
CA ILE A 158 -6.63 11.97 -2.68
C ILE A 158 -5.16 11.55 -2.71
N TYR A 159 -4.72 10.90 -3.79
CA TYR A 159 -3.33 10.46 -3.96
C TYR A 159 -2.33 11.62 -3.93
N GLU A 160 -2.71 12.74 -4.55
CA GLU A 160 -1.88 13.95 -4.62
C GLU A 160 -2.06 14.90 -3.42
N LYS A 161 -3.15 14.76 -2.66
CA LYS A 161 -3.46 15.63 -1.52
C LYS A 161 -2.36 15.58 -0.48
N ASN A 162 -1.93 16.76 -0.01
CA ASN A 162 -1.07 16.84 1.17
C ASN A 162 -1.90 16.46 2.41
N LEU A 163 -1.51 15.37 3.07
CA LEU A 163 -2.15 14.86 4.30
C LEU A 163 -1.62 15.57 5.55
N ILE A 164 -0.34 15.94 5.50
CA ILE A 164 0.39 16.75 6.48
C ILE A 164 1.15 17.80 5.66
N ASP A 165 1.49 18.97 6.22
CA ASP A 165 2.19 20.05 5.51
C ASP A 165 3.29 19.51 4.56
N ASN A 166 3.05 19.66 3.26
CA ASN A 166 3.90 19.19 2.16
C ASN A 166 4.12 17.67 1.99
N ILE A 167 3.45 16.80 2.73
CA ILE A 167 3.54 15.33 2.60
C ILE A 167 2.26 14.79 1.95
N SER A 168 2.38 14.28 0.72
CA SER A 168 1.33 13.51 0.02
C SER A 168 1.80 12.07 -0.23
N LEU A 169 0.88 11.15 -0.50
CA LEU A 169 1.24 9.76 -0.79
C LEU A 169 2.14 9.66 -2.02
N LYS A 170 1.84 10.47 -3.06
CA LYS A 170 2.70 10.66 -4.23
C LYS A 170 4.13 11.06 -3.87
N LYS A 171 4.31 12.09 -3.04
CA LYS A 171 5.65 12.56 -2.63
C LYS A 171 6.39 11.52 -1.79
N VAL A 172 5.69 10.80 -0.93
CA VAL A 172 6.27 9.69 -0.16
C VAL A 172 6.78 8.62 -1.13
N ASN A 173 5.96 8.20 -2.09
CA ASN A 173 6.35 7.24 -3.11
C ASN A 173 7.58 7.70 -3.90
N GLU A 174 7.55 8.93 -4.42
CA GLU A 174 8.67 9.52 -5.18
C GLU A 174 9.97 9.56 -4.34
N SER A 175 9.88 9.91 -3.06
CA SER A 175 11.03 9.94 -2.14
C SER A 175 11.62 8.57 -1.81
N LEU A 176 10.81 7.52 -1.93
CA LEU A 176 11.21 6.14 -1.62
C LEU A 176 11.73 5.38 -2.84
N LYS A 177 11.63 5.93 -4.05
CA LYS A 177 12.03 5.25 -5.29
C LYS A 177 13.47 4.71 -5.25
N ASP A 178 14.40 5.52 -4.72
CA ASP A 178 15.83 5.17 -4.61
C ASP A 178 16.24 4.86 -3.17
N SER A 179 15.27 4.58 -2.28
CA SER A 179 15.52 4.40 -0.84
C SER A 179 16.53 3.29 -0.56
N PHE A 180 16.52 2.21 -1.35
CA PHE A 180 17.47 1.11 -1.17
C PHE A 180 18.92 1.60 -1.35
N TYR A 181 19.19 2.32 -2.45
CA TYR A 181 20.52 2.84 -2.75
C TYR A 181 20.97 3.89 -1.74
N TYR A 182 20.08 4.81 -1.35
CA TYR A 182 20.37 5.74 -0.26
C TYR A 182 20.63 5.01 1.06
N GLY A 183 19.89 3.94 1.33
CA GLY A 183 20.09 3.06 2.48
C GLY A 183 21.49 2.48 2.51
N ILE A 184 21.96 1.90 1.40
CA ILE A 184 23.32 1.35 1.29
C ILE A 184 24.39 2.44 1.51
N ILE A 185 24.24 3.62 0.89
CA ILE A 185 25.18 4.73 1.07
C ILE A 185 25.26 5.16 2.53
N LEU A 186 24.12 5.29 3.20
CA LEU A 186 24.04 5.65 4.62
C LEU A 186 24.61 4.55 5.52
N ILE A 187 24.37 3.27 5.21
CA ILE A 187 24.99 2.14 5.92
C ILE A 187 26.51 2.24 5.83
N SER A 188 27.07 2.37 4.62
CA SER A 188 28.51 2.48 4.41
C SER A 188 29.11 3.70 5.13
N THR A 189 28.41 4.85 5.06
CA THR A 189 28.82 6.08 5.74
C THR A 189 28.79 5.92 7.26
N GLY A 190 27.73 5.31 7.81
CA GLY A 190 27.59 5.03 9.23
C GLY A 190 28.69 4.09 9.74
N VAL A 191 28.98 3.02 9.00
CA VAL A 191 30.09 2.09 9.29
C VAL A 191 31.42 2.84 9.33
N LEU A 192 31.68 3.71 8.35
CA LEU A 192 32.90 4.52 8.30
C LEU A 192 33.02 5.46 9.51
N LEU A 193 31.95 6.16 9.88
CA LEU A 193 31.93 7.06 11.04
C LEU A 193 32.19 6.31 12.35
N ILE A 194 31.54 5.15 12.53
CA ILE A 194 31.76 4.29 13.71
C ILE A 194 33.21 3.81 13.75
N TYR A 195 33.78 3.44 12.61
CA TYR A 195 35.18 3.04 12.52
C TYR A 195 36.14 4.18 12.88
N LEU A 196 35.92 5.38 12.34
CA LEU A 196 36.75 6.56 12.64
C LEU A 196 36.72 6.93 14.12
N ALA A 197 35.56 6.80 14.78
CA ALA A 197 35.39 7.05 16.20
C ALA A 197 36.07 6.00 17.09
N THR A 198 36.01 4.72 16.70
CA THR A 198 36.47 3.59 17.54
C THR A 198 37.89 3.12 17.24
N ARG A 199 38.36 3.31 16.00
CA ARG A 199 39.62 2.83 15.43
C ARG A 199 39.91 1.36 15.69
N SER A 200 38.88 0.53 15.75
CA SER A 200 38.99 -0.90 16.06
C SER A 200 37.88 -1.67 15.37
N PHE A 201 38.24 -2.63 14.51
CA PHE A 201 37.28 -3.50 13.83
C PHE A 201 36.39 -4.28 14.79
N GLN A 202 36.95 -4.78 15.90
CA GLN A 202 36.18 -5.49 16.92
C GLN A 202 35.10 -4.59 17.54
N LYS A 203 35.44 -3.34 17.87
CA LYS A 203 34.47 -2.36 18.40
C LYS A 203 33.46 -1.93 17.34
N LEU A 204 33.89 -1.78 16.09
CA LEU A 204 33.02 -1.50 14.95
C LEU A 204 31.92 -2.57 14.82
N PHE A 205 32.30 -3.84 14.67
CA PHE A 205 31.32 -4.92 14.52
C PHE A 205 30.40 -5.04 15.73
N LYS A 206 30.95 -4.91 16.95
CA LYS A 206 30.14 -4.89 18.18
C LYS A 206 29.08 -3.79 18.16
N ASN A 207 29.43 -2.59 17.72
CA ASN A 207 28.51 -1.46 17.64
C ASN A 207 27.49 -1.65 16.51
N VAL A 208 27.93 -2.06 15.33
CA VAL A 208 27.06 -2.35 14.17
C VAL A 208 25.97 -3.35 14.56
N PHE A 209 26.34 -4.53 15.08
CA PHE A 209 25.36 -5.54 15.49
C PHE A 209 24.47 -5.08 16.64
N LYS A 210 24.98 -4.26 17.55
CA LYS A 210 24.16 -3.65 18.60
C LYS A 210 23.09 -2.72 18.01
N ILE A 211 23.43 -1.87 17.05
CA ILE A 211 22.47 -0.97 16.40
C ILE A 211 21.47 -1.78 15.57
N THR A 212 21.91 -2.80 14.84
CA THR A 212 21.03 -3.72 14.10
C THR A 212 20.02 -4.38 15.04
N LEU A 213 20.45 -4.87 16.20
CA LEU A 213 19.56 -5.44 17.22
C LEU A 213 18.55 -4.40 17.76
N ILE A 214 19.01 -3.20 18.10
CA ILE A 214 18.13 -2.12 18.57
C ILE A 214 17.09 -1.77 17.48
N THR A 215 17.51 -1.70 16.22
CA THR A 215 16.61 -1.45 15.08
C THR A 215 15.56 -2.54 14.97
N GLY A 216 15.96 -3.82 15.08
CA GLY A 216 15.03 -4.94 15.07
C GLY A 216 14.03 -4.90 16.21
N ILE A 217 14.48 -4.58 17.42
CA ILE A 217 13.60 -4.40 18.58
C ILE A 217 12.62 -3.24 18.35
N ILE A 218 13.06 -2.11 17.79
CA ILE A 218 12.18 -0.98 17.48
C ILE A 218 11.09 -1.40 16.48
N CYS A 219 11.42 -2.15 15.43
CA CYS A 219 10.43 -2.66 14.47
C CYS A 219 9.41 -3.60 15.15
N LEU A 220 9.86 -4.47 16.06
CA LEU A 220 8.97 -5.34 16.85
C LEU A 220 8.06 -4.55 17.79
N LEU A 221 8.55 -3.47 18.39
CA LEU A 221 7.73 -2.59 19.22
C LEU A 221 6.69 -1.83 18.38
N ILE A 222 7.08 -1.33 17.21
CA ILE A 222 6.16 -0.70 16.26
C ILE A 222 5.08 -1.70 15.84
N TRP A 223 5.44 -2.95 15.54
CA TRP A 223 4.48 -4.00 15.27
C TRP A 223 3.53 -4.25 16.46
N PHE A 224 4.08 -4.50 17.65
CA PHE A 224 3.31 -4.87 18.84
C PHE A 224 2.32 -3.76 19.23
N PHE A 225 2.81 -2.53 19.40
CA PHE A 225 1.96 -1.41 19.78
C PHE A 225 1.13 -0.89 18.61
N GLY A 226 1.70 -0.81 17.41
CA GLY A 226 1.01 -0.29 16.24
C GLY A 226 -0.19 -1.15 15.87
N THR A 227 -0.06 -2.47 15.86
CA THR A 227 -1.17 -3.38 15.56
C THR A 227 -2.33 -3.17 16.54
N GLU A 228 -2.05 -3.13 17.85
CA GLU A 228 -3.09 -3.01 18.87
C GLU A 228 -3.76 -1.61 18.87
N LEU A 229 -2.98 -0.54 18.73
CA LEU A 229 -3.45 0.84 18.84
C LEU A 229 -4.15 1.32 17.56
N LEU A 230 -3.56 1.05 16.38
CA LEU A 230 -4.15 1.45 15.10
C LEU A 230 -5.35 0.57 14.74
N ILE A 231 -5.30 -0.75 14.92
CA ILE A 231 -6.47 -1.58 14.62
C ILE A 231 -7.62 -1.20 15.54
N LYS A 232 -7.40 -0.93 16.83
CA LYS A 232 -8.46 -0.48 17.73
C LYS A 232 -9.06 0.85 17.26
N PHE A 233 -8.24 1.87 16.99
CA PHE A 233 -8.69 3.19 16.54
C PHE A 233 -9.39 3.15 15.17
N LEU A 234 -8.90 2.32 14.25
CA LEU A 234 -9.45 2.18 12.91
C LEU A 234 -10.65 1.23 12.87
N SER A 235 -10.73 0.24 13.75
CA SER A 235 -11.88 -0.68 13.85
C SER A 235 -13.16 0.02 14.31
N GLU A 236 -13.04 1.11 15.08
CA GLU A 236 -14.17 1.94 15.50
C GLU A 236 -14.65 2.89 14.40
N LYS A 237 -13.80 3.20 13.41
CA LYS A 237 -14.07 4.23 12.39
C LYS A 237 -14.18 3.72 10.96
N ILE A 238 -13.63 2.55 10.65
CA ILE A 238 -13.58 1.99 9.30
C ILE A 238 -14.30 0.65 9.24
N GLU A 239 -15.41 0.66 8.51
CA GLU A 239 -16.18 -0.52 8.13
C GLU A 239 -15.66 -1.14 6.82
N GLY A 240 -14.42 -1.62 6.79
CA GLY A 240 -13.85 -2.28 5.60
C GLY A 240 -12.84 -3.37 5.95
N MET A 241 -12.98 -4.54 5.34
CA MET A 241 -12.06 -5.67 5.50
C MET A 241 -10.78 -5.44 4.69
N ALA A 242 -10.89 -4.83 3.50
CA ALA A 242 -9.77 -4.48 2.64
C ALA A 242 -8.73 -3.59 3.33
N LEU A 243 -9.17 -2.51 4.00
CA LEU A 243 -8.25 -1.62 4.71
C LEU A 243 -7.61 -2.31 5.92
N LYS A 244 -8.39 -3.10 6.67
CA LYS A 244 -7.86 -3.88 7.82
C LYS A 244 -6.78 -4.86 7.37
N ASN A 245 -7.01 -5.57 6.26
CA ASN A 245 -6.04 -6.51 5.69
C ASN A 245 -4.78 -5.77 5.23
N PHE A 246 -4.91 -4.63 4.56
CA PHE A 246 -3.77 -3.81 4.15
C PHE A 246 -2.92 -3.33 5.33
N ILE A 247 -3.55 -2.86 6.41
CA ILE A 247 -2.84 -2.45 7.63
C ILE A 247 -2.15 -3.64 8.30
N SER A 248 -2.83 -4.79 8.34
CA SER A 248 -2.25 -6.02 8.88
C SER A 248 -1.01 -6.46 8.09
N GLU A 249 -1.03 -6.33 6.76
CA GLU A 249 0.12 -6.65 5.89
C GLU A 249 1.34 -5.78 6.23
N ILE A 250 1.14 -4.47 6.43
CA ILE A 250 2.22 -3.55 6.83
C ILE A 250 2.84 -3.99 8.16
N PHE A 251 2.00 -4.33 9.13
CA PHE A 251 2.46 -4.74 10.45
C PHE A 251 3.13 -6.12 10.45
N GLU A 252 2.68 -7.05 9.61
CA GLU A 252 3.36 -8.32 9.40
C GLU A 252 4.75 -8.12 8.77
N PHE A 253 4.88 -7.20 7.82
CA PHE A 253 6.18 -6.81 7.27
C PHE A 253 7.11 -6.21 8.33
N GLU A 254 6.61 -5.33 9.20
CA GLU A 254 7.37 -4.78 10.34
C GLU A 254 7.84 -5.87 11.30
N LYS A 255 6.95 -6.83 11.63
CA LYS A 255 7.30 -7.99 12.46
C LYS A 255 8.43 -8.80 11.84
N ASN A 256 8.30 -9.17 10.57
CA ASN A 256 9.28 -10.00 9.88
C ASN A 256 10.64 -9.29 9.77
N SER A 257 10.63 -8.00 9.46
CA SER A 257 11.82 -7.14 9.47
C SER A 257 12.46 -7.11 10.86
N GLY A 258 11.66 -6.90 11.90
CA GLY A 258 12.12 -6.88 13.29
C GLY A 258 12.74 -8.18 13.75
N ILE A 259 12.13 -9.33 13.44
CA ILE A 259 12.68 -10.66 13.72
C ILE A 259 14.04 -10.84 13.03
N LEU A 260 14.10 -10.59 11.72
CA LEU A 260 15.31 -10.78 10.92
C LEU A 260 16.47 -9.94 11.46
N LEU A 261 16.24 -8.65 11.71
CA LEU A 261 17.26 -7.75 12.24
C LEU A 261 17.70 -8.13 13.66
N SER A 262 16.77 -8.57 14.50
CA SER A 262 17.09 -9.04 15.85
C SER A 262 17.96 -10.30 15.81
N LEU A 263 17.64 -11.27 14.94
CA LEU A 263 18.46 -12.47 14.77
C LEU A 263 19.86 -12.12 14.25
N VAL A 264 19.97 -11.32 13.20
CA VAL A 264 21.27 -10.86 12.66
C VAL A 264 22.08 -10.13 13.74
N GLY A 265 21.43 -9.27 14.53
CA GLY A 265 22.06 -8.57 15.65
C GLY A 265 22.58 -9.52 16.74
N ILE A 266 21.76 -10.50 17.16
CA ILE A 266 22.13 -11.47 18.20
C ILE A 266 23.28 -12.36 17.73
N PHE A 267 23.14 -13.02 16.57
CA PHE A 267 24.16 -13.92 16.03
C PHE A 267 25.45 -13.18 15.69
N GLY A 268 25.34 -11.99 15.10
CA GLY A 268 26.48 -11.12 14.85
C GLY A 268 27.22 -10.75 16.12
N PHE A 269 26.51 -10.32 17.17
CA PHE A 269 27.12 -9.97 18.46
C PHE A 269 27.82 -11.17 19.12
N LEU A 270 27.16 -12.34 19.12
CA LEU A 270 27.74 -13.59 19.65
C LEU A 270 29.00 -14.00 18.88
N SER A 271 28.99 -13.91 17.54
CA SER A 271 30.14 -14.26 16.72
C SER A 271 31.36 -13.37 17.03
N VAL A 272 31.16 -12.06 17.19
CA VAL A 272 32.22 -11.13 17.58
C VAL A 272 32.75 -11.48 18.96
N TYR A 273 31.88 -11.82 19.91
CA TYR A 273 32.29 -12.20 21.26
C TYR A 273 33.14 -13.48 21.26
N VAL A 274 32.70 -14.52 20.55
CA VAL A 274 33.41 -15.79 20.41
C VAL A 274 34.79 -15.60 19.76
N ILE A 275 34.84 -14.90 18.61
CA ILE A 275 36.10 -14.60 17.91
C ILE A 275 37.06 -13.83 18.83
N SER A 276 36.54 -12.85 19.57
CA SER A 276 37.33 -12.07 20.52
C SER A 276 37.89 -12.92 21.66
N PHE A 277 37.12 -13.89 22.15
CA PHE A 277 37.53 -14.81 23.21
C PHE A 277 38.63 -15.77 22.75
N TYR A 278 38.50 -16.36 21.55
CA TYR A 278 39.50 -17.28 20.99
C TYR A 278 40.79 -16.60 20.53
N LEU A 279 40.71 -15.34 20.08
CA LEU A 279 41.89 -14.56 19.69
C LEU A 279 42.58 -13.88 20.89
N SER A 280 41.99 -13.93 22.09
CA SER A 280 42.56 -13.32 23.29
C SER A 280 43.89 -13.97 23.70
N PRO A 281 44.95 -13.20 23.99
CA PRO A 281 46.27 -13.72 24.35
C PRO A 281 46.27 -14.64 25.58
N ASN A 282 45.31 -14.48 26.50
CA ASN A 282 45.15 -15.35 27.66
C ASN A 282 44.70 -16.78 27.27
N HIS A 283 43.90 -16.94 26.22
CA HIS A 283 43.51 -18.27 25.73
C HIS A 283 44.67 -18.98 25.01
N LYS A 284 45.52 -18.23 24.29
CA LYS A 284 46.77 -18.76 23.70
C LYS A 284 47.74 -19.24 24.79
N LYS A 285 47.90 -18.50 25.89
CA LYS A 285 48.74 -18.88 27.04
C LYS A 285 48.24 -20.17 27.71
N ASN A 286 46.93 -20.29 27.96
CA ASN A 286 46.34 -21.49 28.57
C ASN A 286 46.40 -22.72 27.65
N LYS A 287 46.25 -22.56 26.32
CA LYS A 287 46.38 -23.68 25.37
C LYS A 287 47.85 -24.17 25.27
N LYS A 288 48.82 -23.25 25.36
CA LYS A 288 50.26 -23.58 25.37
C LYS A 288 50.64 -24.35 26.65
N MET A 289 50.19 -23.90 27.82
CA MET A 289 50.41 -24.62 29.09
C MET A 289 49.72 -26.00 29.14
N LYS A 290 48.56 -26.16 28.50
CA LYS A 290 47.86 -27.46 28.44
C LYS A 290 48.58 -28.48 27.53
N ASN A 291 49.22 -28.02 26.46
CA ASN A 291 50.03 -28.89 25.59
C ASN A 291 51.37 -29.26 26.24
N GLU A 292 52.01 -28.36 26.99
CA GLU A 292 53.25 -28.65 27.71
C GLU A 292 53.04 -29.68 28.85
N ARG A 293 51.85 -29.76 29.44
CA ARG A 293 51.49 -30.79 30.43
C ARG A 293 51.12 -32.16 29.85
N LYS A 294 50.93 -32.27 28.53
CA LYS A 294 50.69 -33.57 27.84
C LYS A 294 51.97 -34.21 27.31
N ILE A 295 53.09 -33.49 27.34
CA ILE A 295 54.41 -33.93 26.85
C ILE A 295 55.31 -34.36 28.03
N ARG A 296 54.84 -34.24 29.27
CA ARG A 296 55.41 -34.89 30.45
C ARG A 296 54.49 -36.03 30.88
#